data_AF-A0A3N4JTK6-F1
#
_entry.id   AF-A0A3N4JTK6-F1
#
_cell.length_a   1.000
_cell.length_b   1.000
_cell.length_c   1.000
_cell.angle_alpha   90.00
_cell.angle_beta   90.00
_cell.angle_gamma   90.00
#
_symmetry.space_group_name_H-M   'P 1'
#
loop_
_entity.id
_entity.type
_entity.pdbx_description
1 polymer ?
#
loop_
_entity_poly.entity_id
_entity_poly.type
_entity_poly.pdbx_seq_one_letter_code
_entity_poly.pdbx_strand_id
1 'polypeptide(L)'
;MLEILREQDIGVSEMRKRFSRGNTISASESRELGYQMLDVQDYDEALRRFEAAGDLQGIALATAYITEKTALTNRARGSFKEANLHFIDASESFQKAGRIMKAVQCRKEGGDQKGAVRILANNGAYEDAAWLAAENGLFSETSKIYTKLNKHDVALAAYALGKDFKRMFSYLKKFESTIEPGCWKQYVRLSYVERFGDSDETPDEFEKEVLSRIGSLKEQEMILSSYNLANKLFDLRNANKKYMEAYEGGISSGLLEKSIQLLSDQALLKTPSSEQGARLYVACKYLQAEHIATNSWPKPGEDWQIHKVLQAAVGRESAQIDSFVKTWEDINQALKSFVESGTGVEIGKFEDVQIAGYVDILVTRSVRVHLDTKFRLPLGHIERALEDLRTISSHGTIPSSAKLYCGIYEIPDRPDKHIILERSPFHVNSNKRLPLMLVNIENKMRRRILRHILSDIVPPLVSLDEGLREIWSKKAYNLAETHRQKVEVGYVGYCIAFYLLTDNSQRTSC
;
A
#
# COMPACT_ATOMS: atom_id res chain seq x y z
N MET A 1 118.18 -2.12 27.67
CA MET A 1 117.65 -3.38 27.15
C MET A 1 116.23 -3.50 27.67
N LEU A 2 115.23 -2.95 26.96
CA LEU A 2 114.48 -3.62 25.86
C LEU A 2 113.86 -4.94 26.36
N GLU A 3 112.58 -4.91 26.71
CA GLU A 3 111.46 -5.34 25.83
C GLU A 3 111.20 -6.83 26.10
N ILE A 4 110.05 -7.27 26.63
CA ILE A 4 108.85 -7.50 25.83
C ILE A 4 107.64 -7.68 26.79
N LEU A 5 106.61 -6.91 26.49
CA LEU A 5 105.22 -7.05 26.93
C LEU A 5 104.58 -8.31 26.30
N ARG A 6 103.72 -9.01 27.04
CA ARG A 6 102.26 -9.12 26.76
C ARG A 6 101.64 -10.37 27.40
N GLU A 7 100.57 -10.08 28.12
CA GLU A 7 99.35 -10.85 28.33
C GLU A 7 99.10 -11.97 27.31
N GLN A 8 98.77 -13.16 27.83
CA GLN A 8 97.88 -14.07 27.13
C GLN A 8 96.76 -14.52 28.08
N ASP A 9 95.73 -13.67 28.08
CA ASP A 9 94.35 -13.95 28.46
C ASP A 9 93.77 -15.07 27.57
N ILE A 10 94.16 -16.32 27.86
CA ILE A 10 93.62 -17.54 27.22
C ILE A 10 92.36 -18.03 27.97
N GLY A 11 91.81 -17.25 28.90
CA GLY A 11 90.77 -17.71 29.82
C GLY A 11 89.33 -17.52 29.36
N VAL A 12 89.00 -16.40 28.69
CA VAL A 12 87.59 -15.99 28.56
C VAL A 12 87.06 -16.05 27.12
N SER A 13 87.91 -15.80 26.13
CA SER A 13 87.54 -15.77 24.70
C SER A 13 87.28 -17.16 24.12
N GLU A 14 88.06 -18.16 24.52
CA GLU A 14 87.95 -19.53 24.00
C GLU A 14 86.87 -20.34 24.74
N MET A 15 86.62 -20.04 26.02
CA MET A 15 85.42 -20.51 26.73
C MET A 15 84.15 -19.87 26.16
N ARG A 16 84.13 -18.57 25.83
CA ARG A 16 83.00 -17.96 25.09
C ARG A 16 82.80 -18.60 23.72
N LYS A 17 83.87 -18.86 22.94
CA LYS A 17 83.75 -19.56 21.65
C LYS A 17 83.30 -21.02 21.77
N ARG A 18 83.61 -21.73 22.86
CA ARG A 18 83.14 -23.11 23.12
C ARG A 18 81.71 -23.14 23.68
N PHE A 19 81.31 -22.19 24.51
CA PHE A 19 79.92 -22.04 24.97
C PHE A 19 78.99 -21.51 23.86
N SER A 20 79.46 -20.65 22.95
CA SER A 20 78.70 -20.23 21.76
C SER A 20 78.61 -21.29 20.66
N ARG A 21 79.27 -22.45 20.84
CA ARG A 21 79.22 -23.61 19.94
C ARG A 21 78.41 -24.77 20.53
N GLY A 22 77.77 -24.58 21.69
CA GLY A 22 76.87 -25.53 22.33
C GLY A 22 75.42 -25.28 21.88
N ASN A 23 74.87 -26.25 21.13
CA ASN A 23 73.47 -26.34 20.72
C ASN A 23 72.89 -25.08 20.08
N THR A 24 73.40 -24.69 18.90
CA THR A 24 72.61 -23.88 17.99
C THR A 24 71.46 -24.76 17.50
N ILE A 25 70.31 -24.66 18.18
CA ILE A 25 69.07 -25.35 17.80
C ILE A 25 68.84 -25.04 16.33
N SER A 26 68.72 -26.09 15.51
CA SER A 26 68.51 -25.92 14.08
C SER A 26 67.18 -25.21 13.82
N ALA A 27 67.03 -24.60 12.63
CA ALA A 27 65.75 -23.99 12.24
C ALA A 27 64.61 -25.02 12.25
N SER A 28 64.89 -26.30 11.96
CA SER A 28 63.90 -27.39 12.01
C SER A 28 63.49 -27.72 13.44
N GLU A 29 64.45 -27.89 14.35
CA GLU A 29 64.16 -28.14 15.77
C GLU A 29 63.45 -26.94 16.42
N SER A 30 63.84 -25.71 16.06
CA SER A 30 63.17 -24.50 16.52
C SER A 30 61.72 -24.45 16.05
N ARG A 31 61.43 -24.85 14.81
CA ARG A 31 60.07 -24.95 14.29
C ARG A 31 59.24 -25.98 15.07
N GLU A 32 59.79 -27.18 15.29
CA GLU A 32 59.10 -28.25 16.03
C GLU A 32 58.77 -27.82 17.47
N LEU A 33 59.75 -27.24 18.17
CA LEU A 33 59.55 -26.66 19.49
C LEU A 33 58.48 -25.55 19.46
N GLY A 34 58.46 -24.71 18.42
CA GLY A 34 57.42 -23.69 18.24
C GLY A 34 56.02 -24.28 18.21
N TYR A 35 55.80 -25.39 17.51
CA TYR A 35 54.51 -26.10 17.51
C TYR A 35 54.19 -26.71 18.89
N GLN A 36 55.16 -27.32 19.57
CA GLN A 36 54.95 -27.82 20.94
C GLN A 36 54.53 -26.71 21.91
N MET A 37 55.08 -25.50 21.75
CA MET A 37 54.72 -24.33 22.56
C MET A 37 53.30 -23.84 22.28
N LEU A 38 52.80 -23.98 21.04
CA LEU A 38 51.39 -23.75 20.73
C LEU A 38 50.47 -24.73 21.48
N ASP A 39 50.86 -26.00 21.59
CA ASP A 39 50.05 -27.03 22.27
C ASP A 39 49.90 -26.76 23.78
N VAL A 40 50.96 -26.26 24.43
CA VAL A 40 50.92 -25.83 25.84
C VAL A 40 50.43 -24.39 26.03
N GLN A 41 49.99 -23.73 24.95
CA GLN A 41 49.45 -22.36 24.92
C GLN A 41 50.43 -21.25 25.36
N ASP A 42 51.74 -21.51 25.26
CA ASP A 42 52.79 -20.49 25.43
C ASP A 42 53.08 -19.81 24.08
N TYR A 43 52.16 -18.95 23.66
CA TYR A 43 52.19 -18.35 22.33
C TYR A 43 53.34 -17.36 22.13
N ASP A 44 53.80 -16.69 23.20
CA ASP A 44 54.95 -15.77 23.14
C ASP A 44 56.26 -16.54 22.92
N GLU A 45 56.44 -17.67 23.60
CA GLU A 45 57.59 -18.55 23.33
C GLU A 45 57.48 -19.20 21.96
N ALA A 46 56.29 -19.64 21.54
CA ALA A 46 56.07 -20.17 20.20
C ALA A 46 56.47 -19.16 19.11
N LEU A 47 56.10 -17.88 19.27
CA LEU A 47 56.48 -16.80 18.35
C LEU A 47 58.00 -16.67 18.24
N ARG A 48 58.72 -16.58 19.38
CA ARG A 48 60.19 -16.50 19.40
C ARG A 48 60.84 -17.67 18.65
N ARG A 49 60.29 -18.88 18.82
CA ARG A 49 60.80 -20.10 18.17
C ARG A 49 60.58 -20.09 16.66
N PHE A 50 59.42 -19.64 16.19
CA PHE A 50 59.16 -19.50 14.76
C PHE A 50 59.98 -18.38 14.10
N GLU A 51 60.21 -17.26 14.79
CA GLU A 51 61.11 -16.19 14.34
C GLU A 51 62.55 -16.70 14.18
N ALA A 52 63.06 -17.43 15.18
CA ALA A 52 64.39 -18.05 15.11
C ALA A 52 64.51 -19.08 13.96
N ALA A 53 63.41 -19.76 13.64
CA ALA A 53 63.33 -20.70 12.52
C ALA A 53 63.11 -20.04 11.15
N GLY A 54 62.80 -18.74 11.09
CA GLY A 54 62.36 -18.05 9.87
C GLY A 54 61.06 -18.60 9.28
N ASP A 55 60.21 -19.24 10.10
CA ASP A 55 58.96 -19.86 9.66
C ASP A 55 57.83 -18.83 9.59
N LEU A 56 57.63 -18.22 8.42
CA LEU A 56 56.60 -17.20 8.21
C LEU A 56 55.17 -17.69 8.54
N GLN A 57 54.85 -18.97 8.29
CA GLN A 57 53.53 -19.51 8.62
C GLN A 57 53.37 -19.71 10.12
N GLY A 58 54.42 -20.22 10.78
CA GLY A 58 54.47 -20.34 12.24
C GLY A 58 54.37 -19.00 12.96
N ILE A 59 55.09 -17.98 12.48
CA ILE A 59 55.04 -16.60 13.00
C ILE A 59 53.60 -16.06 12.91
N ALA A 60 52.96 -16.20 11.74
CA ALA A 60 51.57 -15.77 11.56
C ALA A 60 50.60 -16.52 12.49
N LEU A 61 50.83 -17.82 12.71
CA LEU A 61 50.00 -18.64 13.58
C LEU A 61 50.13 -18.26 15.06
N ALA A 62 51.35 -18.09 15.57
CA ALA A 62 51.58 -17.65 16.95
C ALA A 62 51.04 -16.23 17.18
N THR A 63 51.27 -15.31 16.24
CA THR A 63 50.72 -13.95 16.27
C THR A 63 49.19 -13.96 16.35
N ALA A 64 48.54 -14.84 15.57
CA ALA A 64 47.09 -14.97 15.58
C ALA A 64 46.55 -15.39 16.95
N TYR A 65 47.17 -16.40 17.61
CA TYR A 65 46.75 -16.85 18.94
C TYR A 65 47.00 -15.82 20.04
N ILE A 66 48.12 -15.08 20.00
CA ILE A 66 48.38 -13.96 20.92
C ILE A 66 47.28 -12.90 20.79
N THR A 67 46.93 -12.56 19.54
CA THR A 67 45.92 -11.53 19.25
C THR A 67 44.51 -12.00 19.65
N GLU A 68 44.14 -13.26 19.38
CA GLU A 68 42.88 -13.88 19.84
C GLU A 68 42.78 -13.87 21.37
N LYS A 69 43.86 -14.24 22.08
CA LYS A 69 43.93 -14.21 23.56
C LYS A 69 43.76 -12.79 24.11
N THR A 70 44.34 -11.80 23.44
CA THR A 70 44.17 -10.38 23.78
C THR A 70 42.72 -9.94 23.59
N ALA A 71 42.09 -10.33 22.48
CA ALA A 71 40.68 -10.07 22.20
C ALA A 71 39.75 -10.64 23.28
N LEU A 72 39.96 -11.92 23.65
CA LEU A 72 39.22 -12.59 24.72
C LEU A 72 39.39 -11.89 26.08
N THR A 73 40.61 -11.44 26.39
CA THR A 73 40.90 -10.71 27.63
C THR A 73 40.18 -9.36 27.68
N ASN A 74 40.21 -8.60 26.58
CA ASN A 74 39.49 -7.33 26.48
C ASN A 74 37.97 -7.53 26.58
N ARG A 75 37.43 -8.59 25.95
CA ARG A 75 36.01 -8.94 26.08
C ARG A 75 35.64 -9.26 27.53
N ALA A 76 36.44 -10.06 28.23
CA ALA A 76 36.21 -10.40 29.63
C ALA A 76 36.25 -9.17 30.56
N ARG A 77 36.98 -8.13 30.18
CA ARG A 77 37.04 -6.83 30.88
C ARG A 77 35.92 -5.86 30.49
N GLY A 78 35.04 -6.24 29.55
CA GLY A 78 33.95 -5.39 29.04
C GLY A 78 34.37 -4.41 27.94
N SER A 79 35.62 -4.45 27.48
CA SER A 79 36.15 -3.63 26.38
C SER A 79 35.79 -4.22 25.02
N PHE A 80 34.50 -4.21 24.68
CA PHE A 80 33.98 -4.91 23.49
C PHE A 80 34.48 -4.34 22.16
N LYS A 81 34.68 -3.03 22.04
CA LYS A 81 35.15 -2.42 20.78
C LYS A 81 36.58 -2.84 20.47
N GLU A 82 37.45 -2.78 21.48
CA GLU A 82 38.85 -3.19 21.40
C GLU A 82 38.95 -4.70 21.17
N ALA A 83 38.11 -5.50 21.85
CA ALA A 83 38.04 -6.93 21.61
C ALA A 83 37.68 -7.25 20.15
N ASN A 84 36.68 -6.60 19.58
CA ASN A 84 36.24 -6.85 18.21
C ASN A 84 37.33 -6.53 17.17
N LEU A 85 38.09 -5.46 17.37
CA LEU A 85 39.24 -5.13 16.52
C LEU A 85 40.31 -6.22 16.58
N HIS A 86 40.68 -6.67 17.78
CA HIS A 86 41.66 -7.76 17.91
C HIS A 86 41.17 -9.08 17.33
N PHE A 87 39.87 -9.40 17.39
CA PHE A 87 39.32 -10.56 16.69
C PHE A 87 39.45 -10.44 15.17
N ILE A 88 39.25 -9.24 14.62
CA ILE A 88 39.45 -8.96 13.18
C ILE A 88 40.93 -9.13 12.80
N ASP A 89 41.86 -8.60 13.59
CA ASP A 89 43.30 -8.71 13.35
C ASP A 89 43.80 -10.15 13.48
N ALA A 90 43.31 -10.88 14.49
CA ALA A 90 43.61 -12.30 14.67
C ALA A 90 43.15 -13.12 13.46
N SER A 91 41.97 -12.81 12.91
CA SER A 91 41.45 -13.45 11.70
C SER A 91 42.40 -13.31 10.51
N GLU A 92 42.96 -12.12 10.27
CA GLU A 92 43.89 -11.89 9.15
C GLU A 92 45.17 -12.72 9.31
N SER A 93 45.65 -12.84 10.54
CA SER A 93 46.83 -13.65 10.86
C SER A 93 46.56 -15.14 10.72
N PHE A 94 45.39 -15.63 11.17
CA PHE A 94 44.97 -17.01 10.93
C PHE A 94 44.79 -17.32 9.44
N GLN A 95 44.31 -16.36 8.65
CA GLN A 95 44.19 -16.52 7.19
C GLN A 95 45.58 -16.65 6.54
N LYS A 96 46.55 -15.82 6.92
CA LYS A 96 47.96 -15.94 6.46
C LYS A 96 48.59 -17.29 6.84
N ALA A 97 48.23 -17.83 8.00
CA ALA A 97 48.66 -19.14 8.47
C ALA A 97 47.89 -20.33 7.86
N GLY A 98 46.95 -20.08 6.93
CA GLY A 98 46.14 -21.13 6.30
C GLY A 98 45.10 -21.78 7.21
N ARG A 99 44.79 -21.19 8.37
CA ARG A 99 43.78 -21.68 9.33
C ARG A 99 42.42 -21.03 9.09
N ILE A 100 41.81 -21.37 7.95
CA ILE A 100 40.61 -20.69 7.42
C ILE A 100 39.43 -20.73 8.41
N MET A 101 39.10 -21.88 8.99
CA MET A 101 37.95 -21.98 9.93
C MET A 101 38.16 -21.16 11.21
N LYS A 102 39.39 -21.09 11.71
CA LYS A 102 39.75 -20.21 12.83
C LYS A 102 39.62 -18.74 12.44
N ALA A 103 40.09 -18.36 11.25
CA ALA A 103 39.92 -17.01 10.74
C ALA A 103 38.44 -16.59 10.61
N VAL A 104 37.58 -17.51 10.17
CA VAL A 104 36.11 -17.32 10.11
C VAL A 104 35.52 -17.16 11.50
N GLN A 105 35.89 -18.03 12.44
CA GLN A 105 35.44 -17.95 13.83
C GLN A 105 35.79 -16.61 14.46
N CYS A 106 37.03 -16.14 14.30
CA CYS A 106 37.44 -14.84 14.81
C CYS A 106 36.62 -13.70 14.16
N ARG A 107 36.32 -13.73 12.86
CA ARG A 107 35.43 -12.71 12.24
C ARG A 107 34.02 -12.72 12.83
N LYS A 108 33.44 -13.91 13.04
CA LYS A 108 32.12 -14.05 13.69
C LYS A 108 32.15 -13.46 15.09
N GLU A 109 33.17 -13.79 15.87
CA GLU A 109 33.34 -13.25 17.22
C GLU A 109 33.57 -11.75 17.22
N GLY A 110 34.30 -11.20 16.25
CA GLY A 110 34.48 -9.74 16.09
C GLY A 110 33.24 -9.01 15.58
N GLY A 111 32.13 -9.71 15.30
CA GLY A 111 30.91 -9.14 14.74
C GLY A 111 30.95 -8.84 13.24
N ASP A 112 32.02 -9.21 12.53
CA ASP A 112 32.19 -9.00 11.09
C ASP A 112 31.70 -10.21 10.28
N GLN A 113 30.38 -10.41 10.27
CA GLN A 113 29.74 -11.53 9.57
C GLN A 113 30.00 -11.50 8.05
N LYS A 114 30.06 -10.30 7.45
CA LYS A 114 30.39 -10.15 6.02
C LYS A 114 31.83 -10.58 5.74
N GLY A 115 32.77 -10.23 6.61
CA GLY A 115 34.16 -10.69 6.53
C GLY A 115 34.25 -12.21 6.63
N ALA A 116 33.53 -12.82 7.56
CA ALA A 116 33.47 -14.28 7.73
C ALA A 116 32.99 -14.99 6.45
N VAL A 117 31.87 -14.53 5.87
CA VAL A 117 31.34 -15.03 4.58
C VAL A 117 32.36 -14.87 3.45
N ARG A 118 33.02 -13.71 3.36
CA ARG A 118 34.02 -13.43 2.32
C ARG A 118 35.22 -14.37 2.43
N ILE A 119 35.68 -14.69 3.64
CA ILE A 119 36.78 -15.66 3.84
C ILE A 119 36.36 -17.03 3.31
N LEU A 120 35.18 -17.55 3.67
CA LEU A 120 34.71 -18.84 3.17
C LEU A 120 34.60 -18.85 1.64
N ALA A 121 33.95 -17.84 1.06
CA ALA A 121 33.76 -17.75 -0.39
C ALA A 121 35.08 -17.65 -1.17
N ASN A 122 36.05 -16.89 -0.66
CA ASN A 122 37.36 -16.75 -1.31
C ASN A 122 38.22 -18.02 -1.25
N ASN A 123 37.94 -18.92 -0.29
CA ASN A 123 38.62 -20.20 -0.14
C ASN A 123 37.85 -21.36 -0.79
N GLY A 124 36.83 -21.08 -1.60
CA GLY A 124 36.07 -22.10 -2.35
C GLY A 124 34.97 -22.81 -1.56
N ALA A 125 34.80 -22.52 -0.25
CA ALA A 125 33.74 -23.04 0.59
C ALA A 125 32.42 -22.28 0.35
N TYR A 126 31.93 -22.30 -0.89
CA TYR A 126 30.81 -21.47 -1.32
C TYR A 126 29.48 -21.84 -0.64
N GLU A 127 29.20 -23.12 -0.42
CA GLU A 127 27.95 -23.54 0.24
C GLU A 127 27.92 -23.10 1.71
N ASP A 128 29.02 -23.29 2.44
CA ASP A 128 29.15 -22.80 3.82
C ASP A 128 29.07 -21.26 3.89
N ALA A 129 29.67 -20.58 2.92
CA ALA A 129 29.61 -19.12 2.82
C ALA A 129 28.16 -18.63 2.59
N ALA A 130 27.43 -19.29 1.69
CA ALA A 130 26.05 -18.95 1.37
C ALA A 130 25.11 -19.24 2.55
N TRP A 131 25.29 -20.38 3.22
CA TRP A 131 24.54 -20.74 4.43
C TRP A 131 24.75 -19.69 5.52
N LEU A 132 26.00 -19.36 5.81
CA LEU A 132 26.34 -18.34 6.81
C LEU A 132 25.76 -16.97 6.44
N ALA A 133 25.80 -16.59 5.16
CA ALA A 133 25.22 -15.34 4.69
C ALA A 133 23.69 -15.32 4.89
N ALA A 134 23.00 -16.42 4.60
CA ALA A 134 21.56 -16.53 4.75
C ALA A 134 21.13 -16.46 6.22
N GLU A 135 21.81 -17.18 7.12
CA GLU A 135 21.56 -17.15 8.57
C GLU A 135 21.68 -15.74 9.16
N ASN A 136 22.56 -14.91 8.59
CA ASN A 136 22.78 -13.53 9.03
C ASN A 136 21.92 -12.50 8.26
N GLY A 137 20.94 -12.94 7.48
CA GLY A 137 20.07 -12.05 6.70
C GLY A 137 20.79 -11.31 5.56
N LEU A 138 21.99 -11.74 5.16
CA LEU A 138 22.77 -11.18 4.06
C LEU A 138 22.30 -11.76 2.71
N PHE A 139 21.00 -11.62 2.41
CA PHE A 139 20.34 -12.25 1.27
C PHE A 139 20.92 -11.85 -0.09
N SER A 140 21.29 -10.58 -0.26
CA SER A 140 21.94 -10.15 -1.50
C SER A 140 23.33 -10.77 -1.70
N GLU A 141 24.04 -11.13 -0.62
CA GLU A 141 25.34 -11.78 -0.72
C GLU A 141 25.17 -13.28 -0.96
N THR A 142 24.21 -13.89 -0.26
CA THR A 142 23.74 -15.26 -0.49
C THR A 142 23.44 -15.51 -1.97
N SER A 143 22.66 -14.62 -2.60
CA SER A 143 22.35 -14.68 -4.03
C SER A 143 23.61 -14.64 -4.92
N LYS A 144 24.55 -13.73 -4.65
CA LYS A 144 25.80 -13.63 -5.44
C LYS A 144 26.62 -14.91 -5.34
N ILE A 145 26.67 -15.53 -4.18
CA ILE A 145 27.40 -16.78 -3.97
C ILE A 145 26.74 -17.92 -4.74
N TYR A 146 25.42 -18.10 -4.63
CA TYR A 146 24.70 -19.12 -5.41
C TYR A 146 24.74 -18.89 -6.92
N THR A 147 24.82 -17.64 -7.35
CA THR A 147 25.05 -17.30 -8.76
C THR A 147 26.38 -17.82 -9.27
N LYS A 148 27.46 -17.74 -8.47
CA LYS A 148 28.77 -18.31 -8.84
C LYS A 148 28.73 -19.84 -8.92
N LEU A 149 27.82 -20.48 -8.18
CA LEU A 149 27.57 -21.92 -8.23
C LEU A 149 26.60 -22.32 -9.36
N ASN A 150 26.16 -21.39 -10.21
CA ASN A 150 25.11 -21.60 -11.22
C ASN A 150 23.78 -22.15 -10.65
N LYS A 151 23.52 -21.94 -9.35
CA LYS A 151 22.27 -22.32 -8.66
C LYS A 151 21.30 -21.13 -8.67
N HIS A 152 20.73 -20.84 -9.85
CA HIS A 152 19.94 -19.62 -10.08
C HIS A 152 18.61 -19.58 -9.31
N ASP A 153 17.96 -20.73 -9.15
CA ASP A 153 16.73 -20.90 -8.37
C ASP A 153 16.92 -20.49 -6.89
N VAL A 154 18.03 -20.93 -6.28
CA VAL A 154 18.38 -20.58 -4.90
C VAL A 154 18.81 -19.12 -4.79
N ALA A 155 19.49 -18.58 -5.81
CA ALA A 155 19.85 -17.17 -5.86
C ALA A 155 18.60 -16.25 -5.92
N LEU A 156 17.58 -16.64 -6.70
CA LEU A 156 16.29 -15.95 -6.76
C LEU A 156 15.52 -16.07 -5.43
N ALA A 157 15.52 -17.25 -4.80
CA ALA A 157 14.93 -17.45 -3.49
C ALA A 157 15.53 -16.52 -2.44
N ALA A 158 16.86 -16.34 -2.46
CA ALA A 158 17.54 -15.41 -1.57
C ALA A 158 17.07 -13.96 -1.81
N TYR A 159 16.96 -13.49 -3.06
CA TYR A 159 16.43 -12.15 -3.32
C TYR A 159 14.98 -11.98 -2.86
N ALA A 160 14.14 -13.00 -3.06
CA ALA A 160 12.74 -12.98 -2.62
C ALA A 160 12.64 -12.90 -1.09
N LEU A 161 13.42 -13.71 -0.36
CA LEU A 161 13.48 -13.67 1.11
C LEU A 161 13.96 -12.31 1.63
N GLY A 162 14.93 -11.70 0.95
CA GLY A 162 15.40 -10.35 1.25
C GLY A 162 14.48 -9.23 0.80
N LYS A 163 13.35 -9.55 0.12
CA LYS A 163 12.40 -8.60 -0.48
C LYS A 163 13.06 -7.58 -1.42
N ASP A 164 14.20 -7.94 -2.02
CA ASP A 164 14.93 -7.08 -2.95
C ASP A 164 14.47 -7.34 -4.40
N PHE A 165 13.18 -7.07 -4.65
CA PHE A 165 12.52 -7.37 -5.93
C PHE A 165 13.11 -6.59 -7.11
N LYS A 166 13.71 -5.42 -6.85
CA LYS A 166 14.40 -4.64 -7.90
C LYS A 166 15.65 -5.38 -8.40
N ARG A 167 16.49 -5.88 -7.49
CA ARG A 167 17.64 -6.68 -7.88
C ARG A 167 17.22 -8.04 -8.43
N MET A 168 16.17 -8.65 -7.87
CA MET A 168 15.61 -9.89 -8.39
C MET A 168 15.19 -9.78 -9.86
N PHE A 169 14.46 -8.72 -10.21
CA PHE A 169 14.04 -8.50 -11.60
C PHE A 169 15.23 -8.24 -12.53
N SER A 170 16.19 -7.43 -12.07
CA SER A 170 17.45 -7.21 -12.81
C SER A 170 18.21 -8.52 -13.05
N TYR A 171 18.16 -9.44 -12.08
CA TYR A 171 18.75 -10.76 -12.16
C TYR A 171 18.01 -11.67 -13.16
N LEU A 172 16.68 -11.73 -13.09
CA LEU A 172 15.82 -12.46 -14.02
C LEU A 172 16.06 -12.03 -15.47
N LYS A 173 16.26 -10.73 -15.71
CA LYS A 173 16.60 -10.17 -17.04
C LYS A 173 18.00 -10.58 -17.50
N LYS A 174 18.98 -10.58 -16.58
CA LYS A 174 20.37 -10.92 -16.91
C LYS A 174 20.56 -12.41 -17.23
N PHE A 175 19.85 -13.28 -16.54
CA PHE A 175 20.01 -14.74 -16.61
C PHE A 175 18.80 -15.44 -17.26
N GLU A 176 18.04 -14.72 -18.08
CA GLU A 176 16.81 -15.20 -18.73
C GLU A 176 17.01 -16.51 -19.50
N SER A 177 18.14 -16.68 -20.17
CA SER A 177 18.45 -17.89 -20.96
C SER A 177 19.00 -19.06 -20.14
N THR A 178 19.41 -18.85 -18.89
CA THR A 178 20.01 -19.89 -18.03
C THR A 178 19.09 -20.35 -16.91
N ILE A 179 18.10 -19.54 -16.55
CA ILE A 179 17.08 -19.89 -15.55
C ILE A 179 16.06 -20.82 -16.21
N GLU A 180 15.66 -21.86 -15.47
CA GLU A 180 14.57 -22.74 -15.90
C GLU A 180 13.27 -21.93 -16.13
N PRO A 181 12.57 -22.09 -17.28
CA PRO A 181 11.44 -21.23 -17.64
C PRO A 181 10.30 -21.17 -16.62
N GLY A 182 9.99 -22.29 -15.95
CA GLY A 182 8.99 -22.35 -14.88
C GLY A 182 9.39 -21.49 -13.68
N CYS A 183 10.63 -21.65 -13.20
CA CYS A 183 11.24 -20.85 -12.15
C CYS A 183 11.24 -19.36 -12.51
N TRP A 184 11.67 -19.03 -13.72
CA TRP A 184 11.68 -17.65 -14.20
C TRP A 184 10.28 -17.03 -14.15
N LYS A 185 9.26 -17.72 -14.68
CA LYS A 185 7.87 -17.25 -14.65
C LYS A 185 7.36 -17.08 -13.22
N GLN A 186 7.65 -18.02 -12.32
CA GLN A 186 7.23 -17.95 -10.93
C GLN A 186 7.78 -16.70 -10.23
N TYR A 187 9.08 -16.42 -10.39
CA TYR A 187 9.72 -15.27 -9.75
C TYR A 187 9.36 -13.94 -10.40
N VAL A 188 9.11 -13.88 -11.71
CA VAL A 188 8.55 -12.66 -12.34
C VAL A 188 7.17 -12.35 -11.74
N ARG A 189 6.29 -13.36 -11.63
CA ARG A 189 4.97 -13.19 -11.02
C ARG A 189 5.07 -12.77 -9.56
N LEU A 190 5.93 -13.42 -8.78
CA LEU A 190 6.18 -13.05 -7.39
C LEU A 190 6.67 -11.60 -7.27
N SER A 191 7.60 -11.19 -8.15
CA SER A 191 8.12 -9.82 -8.17
C SER A 191 7.02 -8.78 -8.43
N TYR A 192 6.07 -9.13 -9.30
CA TYR A 192 4.97 -8.25 -9.66
C TYR A 192 4.01 -8.10 -8.49
N VAL A 193 3.56 -9.22 -7.93
CA VAL A 193 2.60 -9.27 -6.83
C VAL A 193 3.12 -8.55 -5.59
N GLU A 194 4.31 -8.90 -5.12
CA GLU A 194 4.85 -8.37 -3.87
C GLU A 194 5.15 -6.87 -3.95
N ARG A 195 5.37 -6.34 -5.15
CA ARG A 195 5.75 -4.93 -5.35
C ARG A 195 4.58 -4.06 -5.78
N PHE A 196 3.67 -4.58 -6.58
CA PHE A 196 2.61 -3.80 -7.24
C PHE A 196 1.20 -4.31 -6.95
N GLY A 197 1.05 -5.48 -6.33
CA GLY A 197 -0.25 -6.09 -5.99
C GLY A 197 -1.07 -5.29 -4.98
N ASP A 198 -0.43 -4.39 -4.23
CA ASP A 198 -1.06 -3.54 -3.21
C ASP A 198 -1.54 -2.17 -3.75
N SER A 199 -1.20 -1.82 -5.00
CA SER A 199 -1.55 -0.52 -5.60
C SER A 199 -2.26 -0.73 -6.93
N ASP A 200 -3.42 -0.09 -7.10
CA ASP A 200 -4.20 -0.08 -8.35
C ASP A 200 -4.08 1.27 -9.09
N GLU A 201 -2.94 1.94 -8.94
CA GLU A 201 -2.64 3.17 -9.67
C GLU A 201 -2.17 2.88 -11.10
N THR A 202 -2.11 3.92 -11.93
CA THR A 202 -1.56 3.82 -13.29
C THR A 202 -0.13 3.27 -13.24
N PRO A 203 0.17 2.15 -13.93
CA PRO A 203 1.50 1.56 -13.91
C PRO A 203 2.59 2.51 -14.39
N ASP A 204 3.68 2.62 -13.62
CA ASP A 204 4.90 3.30 -14.07
C ASP A 204 5.62 2.48 -15.18
N GLU A 205 6.65 3.06 -15.80
CA GLU A 205 7.38 2.40 -16.89
C GLU A 205 8.02 1.08 -16.46
N PHE A 206 8.50 1.01 -15.22
CA PHE A 206 9.13 -0.19 -14.68
C PHE A 206 8.09 -1.29 -14.43
N GLU A 207 6.93 -0.94 -13.87
CA GLU A 207 5.81 -1.86 -13.68
C GLU A 207 5.32 -2.42 -15.02
N LYS A 208 5.18 -1.57 -16.05
CA LYS A 208 4.82 -1.99 -17.41
C LYS A 208 5.82 -3.00 -17.98
N GLU A 209 7.12 -2.76 -17.78
CA GLU A 209 8.16 -3.70 -18.19
C GLU A 209 7.99 -5.05 -17.48
N VAL A 210 7.79 -5.05 -16.16
CA VAL A 210 7.58 -6.29 -15.38
C VAL A 210 6.32 -7.04 -15.83
N LEU A 211 5.19 -6.33 -16.00
CA LEU A 211 3.92 -6.91 -16.41
C LEU A 211 4.03 -7.56 -17.80
N SER A 212 4.69 -6.90 -18.75
CA SER A 212 4.90 -7.42 -20.11
C SER A 212 5.65 -8.75 -20.14
N ARG A 213 6.44 -9.02 -19.10
CA ARG A 213 7.25 -10.23 -18.94
C ARG A 213 6.54 -11.39 -18.25
N ILE A 214 5.37 -11.18 -17.65
CA ILE A 214 4.59 -12.25 -17.00
C ILE A 214 4.19 -13.34 -18.00
N GLY A 215 3.95 -12.95 -19.25
CA GLY A 215 3.57 -13.85 -20.33
C GLY A 215 2.48 -13.25 -21.21
N SER A 216 1.57 -14.12 -21.65
CA SER A 216 0.47 -13.74 -22.53
C SER A 216 -0.47 -12.72 -21.89
N LEU A 217 -1.20 -11.97 -22.72
CA LEU A 217 -2.23 -11.04 -22.26
C LEU A 217 -3.23 -11.70 -21.30
N LYS A 218 -3.62 -12.96 -21.56
CA LYS A 218 -4.52 -13.72 -20.69
C LYS A 218 -3.92 -13.98 -19.29
N GLU A 219 -2.63 -14.26 -19.22
CA GLU A 219 -1.93 -14.44 -17.93
C GLU A 219 -1.82 -13.11 -17.18
N GLN A 220 -1.57 -12.00 -17.89
CA GLN A 220 -1.55 -10.66 -17.30
C GLN A 220 -2.93 -10.30 -16.72
N GLU A 221 -4.00 -10.48 -17.50
CA GLU A 221 -5.39 -10.25 -17.05
C GLU A 221 -5.75 -11.11 -15.83
N MET A 222 -5.32 -12.37 -15.81
CA MET A 222 -5.58 -13.29 -14.69
C MET A 222 -4.95 -12.79 -13.39
N ILE A 223 -3.70 -12.29 -13.46
CA ILE A 223 -3.01 -11.75 -12.28
C ILE A 223 -3.69 -10.47 -11.81
N LEU A 224 -3.95 -9.52 -12.71
CA LEU A 224 -4.62 -8.27 -12.32
C LEU A 224 -6.00 -8.55 -11.70
N SER A 225 -6.75 -9.50 -12.27
CA SER A 225 -8.04 -9.92 -11.72
C SER A 225 -7.91 -10.62 -10.37
N SER A 226 -6.90 -11.47 -10.14
CA SER A 226 -6.76 -12.20 -8.87
C SER A 226 -6.40 -11.29 -7.70
N TYR A 227 -5.73 -10.17 -7.98
CA TYR A 227 -5.40 -9.13 -7.00
C TYR A 227 -6.39 -7.97 -7.01
N ASN A 228 -7.49 -8.09 -7.77
CA ASN A 228 -8.55 -7.09 -7.87
C ASN A 228 -8.04 -5.69 -8.29
N LEU A 229 -7.04 -5.66 -9.18
CA LEU A 229 -6.43 -4.45 -9.73
C LEU A 229 -7.25 -3.93 -10.91
N ALA A 230 -8.44 -3.40 -10.61
CA ALA A 230 -9.45 -3.05 -11.60
C ALA A 230 -9.02 -1.93 -12.56
N ASN A 231 -8.36 -0.89 -12.07
CA ASN A 231 -7.86 0.21 -12.91
C ASN A 231 -6.78 -0.29 -13.85
N LYS A 232 -5.82 -1.07 -13.34
CA LYS A 232 -4.75 -1.64 -14.17
C LYS A 232 -5.30 -2.58 -15.23
N LEU A 233 -6.30 -3.40 -14.87
CA LEU A 233 -6.96 -4.29 -15.81
C LEU A 233 -7.74 -3.52 -16.89
N PHE A 234 -8.42 -2.45 -16.50
CA PHE A 234 -9.09 -1.53 -17.43
C PHE A 234 -8.10 -0.93 -18.42
N ASP A 235 -6.99 -0.36 -17.94
CA ASP A 235 -5.97 0.29 -18.76
C ASP A 235 -5.28 -0.74 -19.69
N LEU A 236 -5.00 -1.95 -19.20
CA LEU A 236 -4.44 -3.04 -20.00
C LEU A 236 -5.37 -3.41 -21.17
N ARG A 237 -6.66 -3.60 -20.91
CA ARG A 237 -7.64 -3.95 -21.94
C ARG A 237 -7.82 -2.81 -22.95
N ASN A 238 -7.88 -1.58 -22.47
CA ASN A 238 -7.97 -0.38 -23.31
C ASN A 238 -6.76 -0.28 -24.27
N ALA A 239 -5.53 -0.40 -23.74
CA ALA A 239 -4.31 -0.37 -24.54
C ALA A 239 -4.26 -1.47 -25.62
N ASN A 240 -4.92 -2.60 -25.37
CA ASN A 240 -5.01 -3.74 -26.29
C ASN A 240 -6.27 -3.73 -27.16
N LYS A 241 -6.99 -2.60 -27.26
CA LYS A 241 -8.20 -2.40 -28.07
C LYS A 241 -9.37 -3.33 -27.72
N LYS A 242 -9.33 -3.94 -26.53
CA LYS A 242 -10.44 -4.74 -25.97
C LYS A 242 -11.43 -3.84 -25.27
N TYR A 243 -11.94 -2.85 -25.99
CA TYR A 243 -12.64 -1.73 -25.39
C TYR A 243 -13.95 -2.12 -24.71
N MET A 244 -14.71 -3.08 -25.28
CA MET A 244 -15.93 -3.57 -24.65
C MET A 244 -15.65 -4.34 -23.35
N GLU A 245 -14.60 -5.17 -23.30
CA GLU A 245 -14.18 -5.85 -22.07
C GLU A 245 -13.69 -4.87 -21.00
N ALA A 246 -13.04 -3.78 -21.42
CA ALA A 246 -12.63 -2.69 -20.53
C ALA A 246 -13.86 -1.96 -19.98
N TYR A 247 -14.80 -1.58 -20.85
CA TYR A 247 -16.06 -0.95 -20.46
C TYR A 247 -16.86 -1.81 -19.48
N GLU A 248 -17.20 -3.05 -19.84
CA GLU A 248 -18.00 -3.94 -19.00
C GLU A 248 -17.32 -4.26 -17.67
N GLY A 249 -16.00 -4.51 -17.72
CA GLY A 249 -15.19 -4.73 -16.52
C GLY A 249 -15.13 -3.49 -15.62
N GLY A 250 -14.99 -2.31 -16.22
CA GLY A 250 -14.97 -1.04 -15.50
C GLY A 250 -16.29 -0.72 -14.83
N ILE A 251 -17.43 -0.89 -15.53
CA ILE A 251 -18.77 -0.76 -14.95
C ILE A 251 -18.97 -1.74 -13.79
N SER A 252 -18.62 -3.02 -14.00
CA SER A 252 -18.73 -4.07 -12.97
C SER A 252 -17.83 -3.82 -11.76
N SER A 253 -16.77 -3.05 -11.93
CA SER A 253 -15.81 -2.71 -10.87
C SER A 253 -16.02 -1.33 -10.29
N GLY A 254 -17.01 -0.55 -10.75
CA GLY A 254 -17.30 0.81 -10.26
C GLY A 254 -16.40 1.92 -10.83
N LEU A 255 -15.61 1.64 -11.88
CA LEU A 255 -14.82 2.64 -12.61
C LEU A 255 -15.68 3.41 -13.61
N LEU A 256 -16.78 3.99 -13.14
CA LEU A 256 -17.85 4.51 -13.99
C LEU A 256 -17.35 5.64 -14.91
N GLU A 257 -16.60 6.61 -14.38
CA GLU A 257 -16.12 7.77 -15.15
C GLU A 257 -15.18 7.33 -16.28
N LYS A 258 -14.17 6.50 -15.96
CA LYS A 258 -13.27 5.91 -16.97
C LYS A 258 -14.04 5.12 -18.04
N SER A 259 -15.03 4.34 -17.63
CA SER A 259 -15.84 3.51 -18.54
C SER A 259 -16.65 4.36 -19.50
N ILE A 260 -17.31 5.42 -19.02
CA ILE A 260 -18.09 6.33 -19.86
C ILE A 260 -17.18 7.15 -20.79
N GLN A 261 -16.03 7.62 -20.30
CA GLN A 261 -15.07 8.32 -21.15
C GLN A 261 -14.58 7.44 -22.30
N LEU A 262 -14.29 6.16 -22.02
CA LEU A 262 -13.88 5.20 -23.05
C LEU A 262 -14.95 5.01 -24.15
N LEU A 263 -16.22 4.98 -23.77
CA LEU A 263 -17.32 4.89 -24.75
C LEU A 263 -17.31 6.06 -25.72
N SER A 264 -17.06 7.27 -25.23
CA SER A 264 -16.96 8.48 -26.04
C SER A 264 -15.73 8.47 -26.93
N ASP A 265 -14.56 8.18 -26.36
CA ASP A 265 -13.28 8.22 -27.07
C ASP A 265 -13.23 7.25 -28.26
N GLN A 266 -13.88 6.09 -28.11
CA GLN A 266 -13.87 5.03 -29.11
C GLN A 266 -15.20 4.89 -29.88
N ALA A 267 -16.19 5.73 -29.59
CA ALA A 267 -17.53 5.71 -30.19
C ALA A 267 -18.15 4.29 -30.25
N LEU A 268 -18.04 3.53 -29.16
CA LEU A 268 -18.29 2.08 -29.13
C LEU A 268 -19.76 1.71 -29.26
N LEU A 269 -20.67 2.60 -28.89
CA LEU A 269 -22.10 2.33 -28.77
C LEU A 269 -22.91 3.22 -29.71
N LYS A 270 -22.62 3.18 -31.01
CA LYS A 270 -23.47 3.83 -32.02
C LYS A 270 -24.90 3.28 -32.02
N THR A 271 -25.07 2.01 -31.66
CA THR A 271 -26.38 1.34 -31.50
C THR A 271 -26.32 0.36 -30.32
N PRO A 272 -26.47 0.84 -29.07
CA PRO A 272 -26.40 -0.04 -27.90
C PRO A 272 -27.55 -1.06 -27.94
N SER A 273 -27.27 -2.28 -27.51
CA SER A 273 -28.35 -3.24 -27.22
C SER A 273 -29.21 -2.72 -26.06
N SER A 274 -30.43 -3.24 -25.91
CA SER A 274 -31.31 -2.85 -24.79
C SER A 274 -30.63 -3.04 -23.42
N GLU A 275 -29.86 -4.11 -23.25
CA GLU A 275 -29.09 -4.39 -22.04
C GLU A 275 -27.94 -3.39 -21.83
N GLN A 276 -27.17 -3.09 -22.89
CA GLN A 276 -26.10 -2.10 -22.84
C GLN A 276 -26.64 -0.70 -22.53
N GLY A 277 -27.80 -0.33 -23.11
CA GLY A 277 -28.50 0.92 -22.84
C GLY A 277 -28.97 1.01 -21.40
N ALA A 278 -29.50 -0.07 -20.82
CA ALA A 278 -29.89 -0.12 -19.42
C ALA A 278 -28.68 0.03 -18.48
N ARG A 279 -27.57 -0.68 -18.74
CA ARG A 279 -26.33 -0.54 -17.95
C ARG A 279 -25.77 0.88 -18.01
N LEU A 280 -25.72 1.47 -19.21
CA LEU A 280 -25.27 2.84 -19.42
C LEU A 280 -26.14 3.81 -18.62
N TYR A 281 -27.47 3.69 -18.74
CA TYR A 281 -28.43 4.53 -18.00
C TYR A 281 -28.18 4.49 -16.49
N VAL A 282 -27.99 3.30 -15.91
CA VAL A 282 -27.72 3.15 -14.47
C VAL A 282 -26.37 3.78 -14.10
N ALA A 283 -25.30 3.55 -14.87
CA ALA A 283 -23.98 4.13 -14.61
C ALA A 283 -24.01 5.67 -14.66
N CYS A 284 -24.63 6.24 -15.69
CA CYS A 284 -24.79 7.69 -15.83
C CYS A 284 -25.60 8.28 -14.68
N LYS A 285 -26.70 7.61 -14.27
CA LYS A 285 -27.52 8.04 -13.13
C LYS A 285 -26.68 8.18 -11.85
N TYR A 286 -25.86 7.18 -11.53
CA TYR A 286 -25.02 7.22 -10.34
C TYR A 286 -23.93 8.30 -10.39
N LEU A 287 -23.24 8.44 -11.52
CA LEU A 287 -22.23 9.49 -11.67
C LEU A 287 -22.83 10.89 -11.60
N GLN A 288 -23.97 11.11 -12.24
CA GLN A 288 -24.63 12.41 -12.23
C GLN A 288 -25.14 12.76 -10.82
N ALA A 289 -25.68 11.78 -10.10
CA ALA A 289 -26.06 11.95 -8.71
C ALA A 289 -24.86 12.28 -7.82
N GLU A 290 -23.77 11.52 -7.93
CA GLU A 290 -22.53 11.77 -7.19
C GLU A 290 -22.01 13.20 -7.43
N HIS A 291 -22.01 13.65 -8.68
CA HIS A 291 -21.58 15.00 -9.05
C HIS A 291 -22.42 16.12 -8.43
N ILE A 292 -23.76 15.95 -8.41
CA ILE A 292 -24.70 16.90 -7.78
C ILE A 292 -24.59 16.86 -6.25
N ALA A 293 -24.35 15.69 -5.67
CA ALA A 293 -24.23 15.52 -4.24
C ALA A 293 -22.99 16.24 -3.70
N THR A 294 -21.86 16.18 -4.41
CA THR A 294 -20.55 16.71 -3.98
C THR A 294 -20.29 18.18 -4.31
N ASN A 295 -20.95 18.74 -5.32
CA ASN A 295 -20.78 20.15 -5.69
C ASN A 295 -21.95 20.99 -5.18
N SER A 296 -21.66 22.16 -4.63
CA SER A 296 -22.63 23.14 -4.10
C SER A 296 -23.42 23.85 -5.21
N TRP A 297 -24.06 23.07 -6.06
CA TRP A 297 -24.82 23.44 -7.27
C TRP A 297 -23.93 23.68 -8.49
N PRO A 298 -24.04 22.82 -9.52
CA PRO A 298 -23.19 22.92 -10.69
C PRO A 298 -23.40 24.25 -11.44
N LYS A 299 -22.32 24.88 -11.88
CA LYS A 299 -22.41 26.06 -12.75
C LYS A 299 -22.79 25.58 -14.16
N PRO A 300 -23.74 26.26 -14.85
CA PRO A 300 -24.06 25.93 -16.24
C PRO A 300 -22.79 25.97 -17.10
N GLY A 301 -22.44 24.85 -17.74
CA GLY A 301 -21.33 24.77 -18.71
C GLY A 301 -20.06 24.04 -18.26
N GLU A 302 -19.66 24.11 -16.98
CA GLU A 302 -18.45 23.45 -16.46
C GLU A 302 -18.71 21.97 -16.10
N ASP A 303 -19.92 21.64 -15.67
CA ASP A 303 -20.28 20.35 -15.06
C ASP A 303 -21.04 19.38 -16.00
N TRP A 304 -21.28 19.77 -17.25
CA TRP A 304 -21.98 18.94 -18.26
C TRP A 304 -21.05 18.02 -19.05
N GLN A 305 -19.86 17.73 -18.53
CA GLN A 305 -18.89 16.90 -19.22
C GLN A 305 -19.45 15.50 -19.49
N ILE A 306 -20.19 14.91 -18.54
CA ILE A 306 -20.86 13.61 -18.74
C ILE A 306 -21.90 13.68 -19.87
N HIS A 307 -22.72 14.74 -19.92
CA HIS A 307 -23.73 14.90 -20.98
C HIS A 307 -23.08 15.00 -22.37
N LYS A 308 -22.01 15.80 -22.48
CA LYS A 308 -21.23 15.94 -23.72
C LYS A 308 -20.60 14.61 -24.14
N VAL A 309 -20.02 13.87 -23.18
CA VAL A 309 -19.40 12.56 -23.40
C VAL A 309 -20.45 11.53 -23.85
N LEU A 310 -21.65 11.53 -23.27
CA LEU A 310 -22.74 10.63 -23.68
C LEU A 310 -23.29 10.94 -25.08
N GLN A 311 -23.50 12.23 -25.38
CA GLN A 311 -23.92 12.68 -26.71
C GLN A 311 -22.87 12.34 -27.79
N ALA A 312 -21.58 12.42 -27.44
CA ALA A 312 -20.50 12.01 -28.33
C ALA A 312 -20.44 10.49 -28.53
N ALA A 313 -20.66 9.69 -27.47
CA ALA A 313 -20.55 8.23 -27.50
C ALA A 313 -21.63 7.54 -28.36
N VAL A 314 -22.86 8.06 -28.35
CA VAL A 314 -24.02 7.40 -29.00
C VAL A 314 -24.53 8.18 -30.21
N GLY A 315 -24.03 9.40 -30.44
CA GLY A 315 -24.44 10.25 -31.55
C GLY A 315 -25.68 11.09 -31.25
N ARG A 316 -25.89 12.14 -32.05
CA ARG A 316 -26.93 13.20 -31.85
C ARG A 316 -28.39 12.75 -32.04
N GLU A 317 -28.67 11.45 -32.13
CA GLU A 317 -30.00 10.94 -32.49
C GLU A 317 -30.54 9.87 -31.51
N SER A 318 -29.88 9.67 -30.36
CA SER A 318 -30.38 8.74 -29.35
C SER A 318 -31.44 9.39 -28.46
N ALA A 319 -32.71 9.17 -28.81
CA ALA A 319 -33.85 9.68 -28.04
C ALA A 319 -33.79 9.32 -26.53
N GLN A 320 -33.21 8.17 -26.19
CA GLN A 320 -33.04 7.75 -24.79
C GLN A 320 -32.00 8.60 -24.05
N ILE A 321 -30.87 8.92 -24.70
CA ILE A 321 -29.82 9.74 -24.09
C ILE A 321 -30.23 11.20 -24.06
N ASP A 322 -30.89 11.70 -25.09
CA ASP A 322 -31.44 13.05 -25.10
C ASP A 322 -32.50 13.22 -23.99
N SER A 323 -33.34 12.20 -23.79
CA SER A 323 -34.29 12.16 -22.67
C SER A 323 -33.58 12.13 -21.32
N PHE A 324 -32.52 11.34 -21.16
CA PHE A 324 -31.71 11.31 -19.95
C PHE A 324 -31.07 12.68 -19.66
N VAL A 325 -30.36 13.25 -20.64
CA VAL A 325 -29.68 14.54 -20.54
C VAL A 325 -30.67 15.62 -20.15
N LYS A 326 -31.82 15.69 -20.85
CA LYS A 326 -32.88 16.65 -20.56
C LYS A 326 -33.41 16.50 -19.13
N THR A 327 -33.66 15.25 -18.68
CA THR A 327 -34.16 14.99 -17.32
C THR A 327 -33.18 15.54 -16.27
N TRP A 328 -31.88 15.31 -16.42
CA TRP A 328 -30.89 15.80 -15.46
C TRP A 328 -30.60 17.30 -15.59
N GLU A 329 -30.74 17.89 -16.77
CA GLU A 329 -30.73 19.34 -16.95
C GLU A 329 -31.91 20.01 -16.24
N ASP A 330 -33.12 19.45 -16.40
CA ASP A 330 -34.34 19.93 -15.75
C ASP A 330 -34.21 19.82 -14.20
N ILE A 331 -33.67 18.70 -13.69
CA ILE A 331 -33.37 18.51 -12.25
C ILE A 331 -32.42 19.61 -11.75
N ASN A 332 -31.30 19.80 -12.43
CA ASN A 332 -30.29 20.78 -12.02
C ASN A 332 -30.86 22.21 -12.03
N GLN A 333 -31.63 22.56 -13.08
CA GLN A 333 -32.24 23.87 -13.21
C GLN A 333 -33.29 24.11 -12.11
N ALA A 334 -34.13 23.12 -11.82
CA ALA A 334 -35.14 23.21 -10.77
C ALA A 334 -34.52 23.33 -9.37
N LEU A 335 -33.47 22.55 -9.08
CA LEU A 335 -32.73 22.64 -7.82
C LEU A 335 -32.04 24.00 -7.66
N LYS A 336 -31.41 24.51 -8.73
CA LYS A 336 -30.80 25.83 -8.75
C LYS A 336 -31.83 26.94 -8.48
N SER A 337 -32.95 26.91 -9.20
CA SER A 337 -34.05 27.87 -9.01
C SER A 337 -34.59 27.83 -7.58
N PHE A 338 -34.72 26.65 -6.98
CA PHE A 338 -35.14 26.52 -5.58
C PHE A 338 -34.17 27.17 -4.61
N VAL A 339 -32.87 26.97 -4.80
CA VAL A 339 -31.83 27.53 -3.92
C VAL A 339 -31.71 29.04 -4.08
N GLU A 340 -31.71 29.55 -5.31
CA GLU A 340 -31.50 30.97 -5.61
C GLU A 340 -32.74 31.83 -5.36
N SER A 341 -33.92 31.30 -5.70
CA SER A 341 -35.17 32.07 -5.76
C SER A 341 -36.27 31.54 -4.85
N GLY A 342 -36.04 30.47 -4.08
CA GLY A 342 -37.03 29.87 -3.18
C GLY A 342 -38.32 29.41 -3.89
N THR A 343 -38.27 29.30 -5.22
CA THR A 343 -39.42 28.89 -6.03
C THR A 343 -39.71 27.41 -5.79
N GLY A 344 -41.01 27.07 -5.74
CA GLY A 344 -41.44 25.70 -5.54
C GLY A 344 -40.81 24.80 -6.60
N VAL A 345 -40.14 23.76 -6.13
CA VAL A 345 -39.64 22.69 -6.98
C VAL A 345 -40.85 21.95 -7.52
N GLU A 346 -41.35 22.29 -8.71
CA GLU A 346 -42.30 21.45 -9.46
C GLU A 346 -41.57 20.27 -10.09
N ILE A 347 -40.78 19.58 -9.28
CA ILE A 347 -40.23 18.26 -9.61
C ILE A 347 -41.33 17.25 -9.27
N GLY A 348 -42.41 17.34 -10.01
CA GLY A 348 -43.63 16.59 -9.76
C GLY A 348 -44.03 15.85 -11.02
N LYS A 349 -43.19 14.90 -11.45
CA LYS A 349 -43.49 13.73 -12.32
C LYS A 349 -42.19 13.09 -12.84
N PHE A 350 -41.26 12.74 -11.96
CA PHE A 350 -40.24 11.79 -12.39
C PHE A 350 -40.82 10.39 -12.36
N GLU A 351 -40.80 9.70 -13.50
CA GLU A 351 -41.21 8.31 -13.59
C GLU A 351 -40.25 7.39 -12.79
N ASP A 352 -38.98 7.78 -12.65
CA ASP A 352 -37.99 7.08 -11.83
C ASP A 352 -38.13 7.47 -10.35
N VAL A 353 -38.74 6.58 -9.57
CA VAL A 353 -38.93 6.69 -8.11
C VAL A 353 -37.60 6.89 -7.37
N GLN A 354 -36.50 6.30 -7.86
CA GLN A 354 -35.18 6.46 -7.26
C GLN A 354 -34.69 7.90 -7.36
N ILE A 355 -34.86 8.51 -8.53
CA ILE A 355 -34.47 9.90 -8.79
C ILE A 355 -35.38 10.85 -7.99
N ALA A 356 -36.68 10.57 -7.93
CA ALA A 356 -37.62 11.36 -7.14
C ALA A 356 -37.22 11.41 -5.65
N GLY A 357 -36.97 10.26 -5.02
CA GLY A 357 -36.52 10.21 -3.63
C GLY A 357 -35.14 10.84 -3.41
N TYR A 358 -34.21 10.69 -4.37
CA TYR A 358 -32.91 11.36 -4.31
C TYR A 358 -33.07 12.89 -4.30
N VAL A 359 -33.95 13.42 -5.15
CA VAL A 359 -34.25 14.85 -5.18
C VAL A 359 -34.98 15.29 -3.91
N ASP A 360 -35.88 14.49 -3.34
CA ASP A 360 -36.51 14.80 -2.06
C ASP A 360 -35.46 15.01 -0.95
N ILE A 361 -34.42 14.17 -0.89
CA ILE A 361 -33.29 14.32 0.03
C ILE A 361 -32.51 15.61 -0.27
N LEU A 362 -32.19 15.89 -1.53
CA LEU A 362 -31.49 17.12 -1.93
C LEU A 362 -32.28 18.38 -1.60
N VAL A 363 -33.59 18.41 -1.86
CA VAL A 363 -34.43 19.57 -1.54
C VAL A 363 -34.44 19.78 -0.04
N THR A 364 -34.61 18.71 0.74
CA THR A 364 -34.62 18.74 2.21
C THR A 364 -33.29 19.26 2.78
N ARG A 365 -32.14 18.80 2.27
CA ARG A 365 -30.81 19.31 2.68
C ARG A 365 -30.59 20.79 2.35
N SER A 366 -31.36 21.32 1.39
CA SER A 366 -31.15 22.64 0.81
C SER A 366 -32.17 23.67 1.28
N VAL A 367 -33.10 23.26 2.15
CA VAL A 367 -34.11 24.17 2.70
C VAL A 367 -33.40 25.27 3.48
N ARG A 368 -33.45 26.49 2.94
CA ARG A 368 -33.01 27.70 3.63
C ARG A 368 -34.20 28.59 3.88
N VAL A 369 -34.22 29.22 5.06
CA VAL A 369 -35.21 30.25 5.34
C VAL A 369 -34.78 31.54 4.62
N HIS A 370 -35.33 31.76 3.43
CA HIS A 370 -35.37 33.11 2.86
C HIS A 370 -36.66 33.73 3.40
N LEU A 371 -36.55 34.61 4.39
CA LEU A 371 -37.69 35.17 5.13
C LEU A 371 -38.49 36.25 4.36
N ASP A 372 -38.39 36.27 3.03
CA ASP A 372 -39.25 37.13 2.21
C ASP A 372 -40.59 36.44 1.97
N THR A 373 -41.69 37.12 2.25
CA THR A 373 -43.02 36.56 2.54
C THR A 373 -43.75 35.80 1.40
N LYS A 374 -43.06 35.43 0.31
CA LYS A 374 -43.66 34.84 -0.90
C LYS A 374 -43.36 33.35 -1.12
N PHE A 375 -42.57 32.70 -0.27
CA PHE A 375 -42.12 31.33 -0.55
C PHE A 375 -43.13 30.26 -0.12
N ARG A 376 -43.33 29.26 -0.98
CA ARG A 376 -44.02 28.01 -0.63
C ARG A 376 -43.00 27.01 -0.11
N LEU A 377 -43.19 26.57 1.13
CA LEU A 377 -42.36 25.51 1.72
C LEU A 377 -42.54 24.20 0.95
N PRO A 378 -41.46 23.45 0.66
CA PRO A 378 -41.52 22.18 -0.05
C PRO A 378 -41.93 21.02 0.89
N LEU A 379 -43.03 21.19 1.65
CA LEU A 379 -43.44 20.25 2.71
C LEU A 379 -43.57 18.81 2.20
N GLY A 380 -44.11 18.61 0.99
CA GLY A 380 -44.22 17.27 0.41
C GLY A 380 -42.87 16.59 0.13
N HIS A 381 -41.82 17.34 -0.21
CA HIS A 381 -40.47 16.78 -0.38
C HIS A 381 -39.86 16.39 0.97
N ILE A 382 -40.06 17.23 1.99
CA ILE A 382 -39.58 16.97 3.35
C ILE A 382 -40.26 15.71 3.91
N GLU A 383 -41.58 15.59 3.76
CA GLU A 383 -42.34 14.43 4.23
C GLU A 383 -41.86 13.13 3.59
N ARG A 384 -41.66 13.11 2.26
CA ARG A 384 -41.16 11.93 1.54
C ARG A 384 -39.72 11.57 1.93
N ALA A 385 -38.84 12.55 2.06
CA ALA A 385 -37.46 12.31 2.52
C ALA A 385 -37.42 11.73 3.94
N LEU A 386 -38.28 12.22 4.84
CA LEU A 386 -38.40 11.69 6.19
C LEU A 386 -38.97 10.26 6.21
N GLU A 387 -39.87 9.92 5.30
CA GLU A 387 -40.40 8.55 5.17
C GLU A 387 -39.34 7.55 4.70
N ASP A 388 -38.50 7.95 3.74
CA ASP A 388 -37.32 7.16 3.33
C ASP A 388 -36.38 6.90 4.53
N LEU A 389 -36.15 7.91 5.37
CA LEU A 389 -35.32 7.78 6.57
C LEU A 389 -35.95 6.90 7.66
N ARG A 390 -37.28 6.95 7.82
CA ARG A 390 -38.00 6.03 8.71
C ARG A 390 -37.86 4.59 8.26
N THR A 391 -37.94 4.34 6.96
CA THR A 391 -37.74 3.01 6.36
C THR A 391 -36.33 2.47 6.66
N ILE A 392 -35.30 3.32 6.61
CA ILE A 392 -33.94 2.93 7.00
C ILE A 392 -33.85 2.64 8.51
N SER A 393 -34.53 3.42 9.35
CA SER A 393 -34.50 3.28 10.81
C SER A 393 -35.20 2.00 11.30
N SER A 394 -36.33 1.61 10.69
CA SER A 394 -37.19 0.49 11.10
C SER A 394 -36.65 -0.91 10.72
N HIS A 395 -35.33 -1.04 10.51
CA HIS A 395 -34.67 -2.23 9.97
C HIS A 395 -35.08 -2.61 8.53
N GLY A 396 -35.73 -1.72 7.79
CA GLY A 396 -36.13 -1.93 6.40
C GLY A 396 -34.96 -2.00 5.41
N THR A 397 -35.29 -2.29 4.15
CA THR A 397 -34.35 -2.19 3.02
C THR A 397 -33.90 -0.75 2.84
N ILE A 398 -32.61 -0.52 2.53
CA ILE A 398 -32.14 0.83 2.24
C ILE A 398 -32.77 1.29 0.92
N PRO A 399 -33.54 2.39 0.92
CA PRO A 399 -34.13 2.93 -0.30
C PRO A 399 -33.08 3.20 -1.37
N SER A 400 -33.42 2.96 -2.63
CA SER A 400 -32.51 3.20 -3.75
C SER A 400 -32.11 4.67 -3.87
N SER A 401 -32.99 5.59 -3.45
CA SER A 401 -32.74 7.04 -3.33
C SER A 401 -31.57 7.33 -2.36
N ALA A 402 -31.56 6.68 -1.20
CA ALA A 402 -30.50 6.80 -0.21
C ALA A 402 -29.18 6.18 -0.68
N LYS A 403 -29.22 5.03 -1.37
CA LYS A 403 -28.04 4.45 -2.02
C LYS A 403 -27.44 5.41 -3.05
N LEU A 404 -28.30 6.02 -3.88
CA LEU A 404 -27.91 6.99 -4.89
C LEU A 404 -27.29 8.24 -4.24
N TYR A 405 -27.92 8.78 -3.19
CA TYR A 405 -27.41 9.92 -2.42
C TYR A 405 -26.02 9.67 -1.83
N CYS A 406 -25.79 8.44 -1.36
CA CYS A 406 -24.54 8.05 -0.72
C CYS A 406 -23.48 7.51 -1.69
N GLY A 407 -23.71 7.52 -3.01
CA GLY A 407 -22.77 6.96 -3.98
C GLY A 407 -22.52 5.46 -3.78
N ILE A 408 -23.57 4.68 -3.47
CA ILE A 408 -23.51 3.24 -3.30
C ILE A 408 -24.09 2.60 -4.57
N TYR A 409 -23.21 2.34 -5.52
CA TYR A 409 -23.54 1.79 -6.82
C TYR A 409 -24.02 0.34 -6.71
N GLU A 410 -25.19 0.06 -7.28
CA GLU A 410 -25.74 -1.28 -7.39
C GLU A 410 -25.39 -1.84 -8.78
N ILE A 411 -24.68 -2.97 -8.80
CA ILE A 411 -24.21 -3.55 -10.05
C ILE A 411 -25.43 -4.10 -10.81
N PRO A 412 -25.69 -3.68 -12.07
CA PRO A 412 -26.90 -4.06 -12.80
C PRO A 412 -27.14 -5.57 -12.88
N ASP A 413 -26.08 -6.36 -13.04
CA ASP A 413 -26.17 -7.82 -13.20
C ASP A 413 -26.13 -8.58 -11.88
N ARG A 414 -25.90 -7.88 -10.76
CA ARG A 414 -25.72 -8.44 -9.41
C ARG A 414 -26.27 -7.47 -8.37
N PRO A 415 -27.60 -7.36 -8.22
CA PRO A 415 -28.25 -6.38 -7.34
C PRO A 415 -27.95 -6.60 -5.85
N ASP A 416 -27.47 -7.80 -5.50
CA ASP A 416 -26.96 -8.17 -4.18
C ASP A 416 -25.57 -7.59 -3.88
N LYS A 417 -24.88 -7.05 -4.89
CA LYS A 417 -23.53 -6.54 -4.79
C LYS A 417 -23.51 -5.03 -4.98
N HIS A 418 -22.91 -4.36 -3.99
CA HIS A 418 -22.80 -2.91 -3.98
C HIS A 418 -21.34 -2.47 -3.98
N ILE A 419 -21.08 -1.36 -4.66
CA ILE A 419 -19.77 -0.71 -4.74
C ILE A 419 -19.89 0.70 -4.17
N ILE A 420 -18.99 1.07 -3.26
CA ILE A 420 -18.87 2.44 -2.78
C ILE A 420 -18.07 3.23 -3.81
N LEU A 421 -18.67 4.24 -4.44
CA LEU A 421 -18.01 5.09 -5.44
C LEU A 421 -16.92 5.99 -4.81
N GLU A 422 -15.99 6.49 -5.63
CA GLU A 422 -14.78 7.19 -5.18
C GLU A 422 -15.09 8.46 -4.38
N ARG A 423 -16.13 9.23 -4.75
CA ARG A 423 -16.55 10.44 -4.02
C ARG A 423 -17.67 10.17 -3.01
N SER A 424 -17.96 8.90 -2.73
CA SER A 424 -18.90 8.54 -1.66
C SER A 424 -18.38 9.03 -0.29
N PRO A 425 -19.26 9.53 0.58
CA PRO A 425 -18.92 9.87 1.98
C PRO A 425 -18.40 8.67 2.78
N PHE A 426 -18.58 7.44 2.28
CA PHE A 426 -18.12 6.21 2.92
C PHE A 426 -16.83 5.65 2.33
N HIS A 427 -16.29 6.29 1.29
CA HIS A 427 -15.01 5.92 0.73
C HIS A 427 -13.93 6.11 1.79
N VAL A 428 -13.27 5.02 2.18
CA VAL A 428 -12.19 5.09 3.15
C VAL A 428 -10.94 5.53 2.40
N ASN A 429 -10.46 6.75 2.65
CA ASN A 429 -9.13 7.21 2.23
C ASN A 429 -8.06 6.43 3.01
N SER A 430 -7.93 5.13 2.76
CA SER A 430 -6.71 4.43 3.10
C SER A 430 -5.69 4.82 2.03
N ASN A 431 -4.51 5.28 2.46
CA ASN A 431 -3.35 5.55 1.58
C ASN A 431 -2.91 4.32 0.76
N LYS A 432 -3.51 3.16 1.01
CA LYS A 432 -3.63 2.06 0.08
C LYS A 432 -5.05 2.13 -0.47
N ARG A 433 -5.24 2.55 -1.73
CA ARG A 433 -6.54 2.41 -2.42
C ARG A 433 -6.80 0.91 -2.55
N LEU A 434 -7.32 0.32 -1.47
CA LEU A 434 -7.84 -1.03 -1.48
C LEU A 434 -8.95 -1.06 -2.53
N PRO A 435 -9.07 -2.14 -3.28
CA PRO A 435 -10.01 -2.20 -4.38
C PRO A 435 -11.43 -1.95 -3.89
N LEU A 436 -12.24 -1.36 -4.78
CA LEU A 436 -13.63 -0.98 -4.56
C LEU A 436 -14.37 -2.10 -3.82
N MET A 437 -14.59 -1.88 -2.52
CA MET A 437 -15.04 -2.93 -1.62
C MET A 437 -16.44 -3.38 -2.01
N LEU A 438 -16.60 -4.68 -2.22
CA LEU A 438 -17.90 -5.30 -2.37
C LEU A 438 -18.57 -5.28 -0.99
N VAL A 439 -19.54 -4.38 -0.81
CA VAL A 439 -20.16 -4.18 0.50
C VAL A 439 -21.42 -5.02 0.59
N ASN A 440 -21.46 -5.92 1.57
CA ASN A 440 -22.73 -6.42 2.06
C ASN A 440 -23.36 -5.32 2.92
N ILE A 441 -24.58 -4.91 2.61
CA ILE A 441 -25.29 -3.85 3.36
C ILE A 441 -25.75 -4.44 4.71
N GLU A 442 -24.80 -4.58 5.63
CA GLU A 442 -25.07 -5.00 7.00
C GLU A 442 -25.62 -3.84 7.84
N ASN A 443 -26.14 -4.18 9.03
CA ASN A 443 -26.66 -3.20 10.00
C ASN A 443 -25.69 -2.02 10.27
N LYS A 444 -24.37 -2.26 10.20
CA LYS A 444 -23.35 -1.23 10.40
C LYS A 444 -23.37 -0.19 9.27
N MET A 445 -23.46 -0.61 8.00
CA MET A 445 -23.51 0.30 6.85
C MET A 445 -24.81 1.09 6.83
N ARG A 446 -25.93 0.44 7.16
CA ARG A 446 -27.24 1.09 7.32
C ARG A 446 -27.19 2.25 8.32
N ARG A 447 -26.59 2.03 9.51
CA ARG A 447 -26.42 3.10 10.52
C ARG A 447 -25.54 4.24 10.02
N ARG A 448 -24.50 3.95 9.23
CA ARG A 448 -23.63 4.98 8.64
C ARG A 448 -24.38 5.83 7.61
N ILE A 449 -25.16 5.19 6.73
CA ILE A 449 -26.03 5.86 5.74
C ILE A 449 -27.03 6.78 6.44
N LEU A 450 -27.78 6.24 7.40
CA LEU A 450 -28.78 7.01 8.15
C LEU A 450 -28.14 8.23 8.83
N ARG A 451 -27.01 8.03 9.52
CA ARG A 451 -26.31 9.11 10.22
C ARG A 451 -25.81 10.19 9.26
N HIS A 452 -25.27 9.80 8.10
CA HIS A 452 -24.79 10.75 7.11
C HIS A 452 -25.93 11.61 6.57
N ILE A 453 -27.02 11.00 6.11
CA ILE A 453 -28.15 11.76 5.57
C ILE A 453 -28.76 12.66 6.64
N LEU A 454 -28.95 12.16 7.87
CA LEU A 454 -29.45 12.97 8.99
C LEU A 454 -28.53 14.16 9.29
N SER A 455 -27.21 13.98 9.24
CA SER A 455 -26.26 15.07 9.44
C SER A 455 -26.43 16.19 8.42
N ASP A 456 -26.84 15.87 7.20
CA ASP A 456 -27.04 16.84 6.12
C ASP A 456 -28.42 17.51 6.21
N ILE A 457 -29.46 16.78 6.60
CA ILE A 457 -30.84 17.29 6.57
C ILE A 457 -31.31 17.94 7.88
N VAL A 458 -30.76 17.55 9.03
CA VAL A 458 -31.21 18.06 10.34
C VAL A 458 -30.91 19.55 10.50
N PRO A 459 -29.69 20.07 10.22
CA PRO A 459 -29.41 21.48 10.43
C PRO A 459 -30.33 22.42 9.62
N PRO A 460 -30.58 22.19 8.31
CA PRO A 460 -31.56 22.96 7.53
C PRO A 460 -32.97 22.96 8.14
N LEU A 461 -33.43 21.81 8.64
CA LEU A 461 -34.75 21.69 9.26
C LEU A 461 -34.85 22.42 10.60
N VAL A 462 -33.76 22.44 11.39
CA VAL A 462 -33.66 23.24 12.62
C VAL A 462 -33.77 24.72 12.32
N SER A 463 -32.97 25.21 11.37
CA SER A 463 -33.04 26.61 10.92
C SER A 463 -34.43 26.98 10.38
N LEU A 464 -35.11 26.05 9.69
CA LEU A 464 -36.48 26.27 9.22
C LEU A 464 -37.46 26.55 10.36
N ASP A 465 -37.42 25.77 11.43
CA ASP A 465 -38.31 25.95 12.58
C ASP A 465 -38.01 27.22 13.36
N GLU A 466 -36.74 27.52 13.59
CA GLU A 466 -36.32 28.76 14.23
C GLU A 466 -36.87 29.97 13.47
N GLY A 467 -36.73 29.98 12.13
CA GLY A 467 -37.26 31.04 11.28
C GLY A 467 -38.79 31.13 11.30
N LEU A 468 -39.49 29.98 11.27
CA LEU A 468 -40.95 29.95 11.37
C LEU A 468 -41.44 30.45 12.74
N ARG A 469 -40.77 30.08 13.84
CA ARG A 469 -41.06 30.58 15.18
C ARG A 469 -40.87 32.09 15.28
N GLU A 470 -39.83 32.64 14.65
CA GLU A 470 -39.60 34.09 14.62
C GLU A 470 -40.69 34.84 13.83
N ILE A 471 -41.11 34.31 12.69
CA ILE A 471 -42.24 34.89 11.94
C ILE A 471 -43.52 34.86 12.78
N TRP A 472 -43.80 33.72 13.41
CA TRP A 472 -44.99 33.56 14.22
C TRP A 472 -44.99 34.44 15.46
N SER A 473 -43.84 34.62 16.13
CA SER A 473 -43.76 35.54 17.27
C SER A 473 -44.03 36.98 16.83
N LYS A 474 -43.47 37.44 15.70
CA LYS A 474 -43.73 38.77 15.13
C LYS A 474 -45.19 38.97 14.72
N LYS A 475 -45.86 37.96 14.15
CA LYS A 475 -47.29 38.04 13.77
C LYS A 475 -48.22 37.94 14.98
N ALA A 476 -47.86 37.16 16.00
CA ALA A 476 -48.64 37.04 17.23
C ALA A 476 -48.68 38.34 18.05
N TYR A 477 -47.66 39.20 17.96
CA TYR A 477 -47.71 40.55 18.52
C TYR A 477 -48.72 41.48 17.82
N ASN A 478 -49.10 41.19 16.57
CA ASN A 478 -50.06 41.98 15.80
C ASN A 478 -51.49 41.43 15.82
N LEU A 479 -51.70 40.20 16.29
CA LEU A 479 -53.01 39.62 16.53
C LEU A 479 -53.12 39.24 18.00
N ALA A 480 -53.62 40.17 18.80
CA ALA A 480 -54.26 39.81 20.05
C ALA A 480 -55.38 38.81 19.73
N GLU A 481 -55.16 37.58 20.19
CA GLU A 481 -56.20 36.70 20.72
C GLU A 481 -57.22 36.16 19.70
N THR A 482 -56.84 35.09 18.98
CA THR A 482 -57.62 33.85 18.78
C THR A 482 -56.92 32.95 17.74
N HIS A 483 -57.05 31.63 17.88
CA HIS A 483 -56.45 30.57 17.04
C HIS A 483 -55.12 29.97 17.48
N ARG A 484 -55.01 29.62 18.76
CA ARG A 484 -53.98 28.70 19.28
C ARG A 484 -54.20 27.23 18.86
N GLN A 485 -55.30 26.88 18.18
CA GLN A 485 -55.75 25.49 17.95
C GLN A 485 -55.38 24.86 16.59
N LYS A 486 -54.74 25.58 15.66
CA LYS A 486 -54.30 24.99 14.36
C LYS A 486 -52.81 24.63 14.29
N VAL A 487 -52.08 24.78 15.40
CA VAL A 487 -50.60 24.66 15.44
C VAL A 487 -50.11 23.24 15.83
N GLU A 488 -50.99 22.33 16.22
CA GLU A 488 -50.58 20.96 16.61
C GLU A 488 -50.09 20.09 15.44
N VAL A 489 -50.43 20.41 14.18
CA VAL A 489 -50.05 19.56 13.03
C VAL A 489 -48.57 19.76 12.62
N GLY A 490 -47.97 20.93 12.91
CA GLY A 490 -46.54 21.19 12.63
C GLY A 490 -45.59 20.64 13.70
N TYR A 491 -46.08 20.50 14.93
CA TYR A 491 -45.28 19.97 16.06
C TYR A 491 -44.99 18.47 15.92
N VAL A 492 -45.82 17.72 15.19
CA VAL A 492 -45.70 16.26 15.02
C VAL A 492 -44.49 15.88 14.16
N GLY A 493 -44.14 16.67 13.13
CA GLY A 493 -42.90 16.44 12.36
C GLY A 493 -41.64 16.66 13.19
N TYR A 494 -41.70 17.62 14.12
CA TYR A 494 -40.61 18.03 15.00
C TYR A 494 -40.29 17.02 16.10
N CYS A 495 -41.33 16.45 16.72
CA CYS A 495 -41.15 15.38 17.70
C CYS A 495 -40.55 14.11 17.09
N ILE A 496 -40.68 13.87 15.78
CA ILE A 496 -40.18 12.66 15.10
C ILE A 496 -38.68 12.73 14.79
N ALA A 497 -38.15 13.89 14.38
CA ALA A 497 -36.70 14.09 14.29
C ALA A 497 -36.02 13.94 15.67
N PHE A 498 -36.68 14.44 16.72
CA PHE A 498 -36.23 14.30 18.10
C PHE A 498 -36.35 12.84 18.61
N TYR A 499 -37.41 12.10 18.25
CA TYR A 499 -37.58 10.68 18.57
C TYR A 499 -36.53 9.79 17.87
N LEU A 500 -36.23 10.05 16.59
CA LEU A 500 -35.22 9.30 15.83
C LEU A 500 -33.78 9.52 16.34
N LEU A 501 -33.52 10.69 16.96
CA LEU A 501 -32.23 11.01 17.60
C LEU A 501 -32.11 10.46 19.03
N THR A 502 -33.20 10.42 19.80
CA THR A 502 -33.19 9.99 21.21
C THR A 502 -33.19 8.46 21.40
N ASP A 503 -33.81 7.71 20.49
CA ASP A 503 -33.78 6.23 20.54
C ASP A 503 -32.37 5.65 20.22
N ASN A 504 -31.52 6.44 19.56
CA ASN A 504 -30.12 6.07 19.27
C ASN A 504 -29.12 6.48 20.36
N SER A 505 -29.44 7.43 21.26
CA SER A 505 -28.52 7.86 22.32
C SER A 505 -28.64 7.01 23.60
N GLN A 506 -29.77 6.36 23.84
CA GLN A 506 -29.99 5.52 25.03
C GLN A 506 -29.47 4.07 24.92
N ARG A 507 -28.89 3.65 23.78
CA ARG A 507 -28.31 2.30 23.61
C ARG A 507 -26.77 2.25 23.59
N THR A 508 -26.08 3.35 23.93
CA THR A 508 -24.60 3.39 24.06
C THR A 508 -24.10 3.62 25.48
N SER A 509 -24.94 3.37 26.48
CA SER A 509 -24.51 3.29 27.89
C SER A 509 -25.17 2.10 28.59
N CYS A 510 -24.68 0.90 28.28
CA CYS A 510 -24.61 -0.28 29.15
C CYS A 510 -23.48 -1.17 28.63
#